data_AF-A0A967JVJ6-F1
#
_entry.id   AF-A0A967JVJ6-F1
#
_cell.length_a   1.000
_cell.length_b   1.000
_cell.length_c   1.000
_cell.angle_alpha   90.00
_cell.angle_beta   90.00
_cell.angle_gamma   90.00
#
_symmetry.space_group_name_H-M   'P 1'
#
loop_
_entity.id
_entity.type
_entity.pdbx_description
1 polymer ?
#
loop_
_entity_poly.entity_id
_entity_poly.type
_entity_poly.pdbx_seq_one_letter_code
_entity_poly.pdbx_strand_id
1 'polypeptide(L)'
;MAGATLGARVAITIILVAPLATAMGMPFPIGLRAVDRTASGLIPWAWAVNGCASVVSAVLAVVLAMHFGFSAVILCAVILYGLAALAGWRGIHHGATAPP
;
A
#
# COMPACT_ATOMS: atom_id res chain seq x y z
N MET A 1 -22.87 -11.94 27.90
CA MET A 1 -22.99 -10.53 27.46
C MET A 1 -21.67 -9.90 26.98
N ALA A 2 -20.54 -10.64 26.87
CA ALA A 2 -19.28 -10.13 26.33
C ALA A 2 -19.15 -10.22 24.78
N GLY A 3 -19.95 -11.09 24.13
CA GLY A 3 -19.91 -11.26 22.67
C GLY A 3 -20.53 -10.10 21.88
N ALA A 4 -21.61 -9.51 22.40
CA ALA A 4 -22.30 -8.37 21.76
C ALA A 4 -21.42 -7.11 21.72
N THR A 5 -20.61 -6.90 22.76
CA THR A 5 -19.64 -5.79 22.82
C THR A 5 -18.41 -6.05 21.95
N LEU A 6 -17.97 -7.30 21.77
CA LEU A 6 -16.89 -7.64 20.83
C LEU A 6 -17.30 -7.37 19.38
N GLY A 7 -18.48 -7.83 18.96
CA GLY A 7 -19.00 -7.60 17.61
C GLY A 7 -19.12 -6.12 17.27
N ALA A 8 -19.64 -5.31 18.21
CA ALA A 8 -19.71 -3.87 18.05
C ALA A 8 -18.32 -3.21 17.91
N ARG A 9 -17.33 -3.63 18.72
CA ARG A 9 -15.95 -3.09 18.61
C ARG A 9 -15.32 -3.43 17.27
N VAL A 10 -15.44 -4.68 16.80
CA VAL A 10 -14.93 -5.10 15.48
C VAL A 10 -15.59 -4.28 14.37
N ALA A 11 -16.91 -4.12 14.39
CA ALA A 11 -17.63 -3.33 13.39
C ALA A 11 -17.17 -1.85 13.37
N ILE A 12 -17.02 -1.23 14.54
CA ILE A 12 -16.53 0.15 14.66
C ILE A 12 -15.10 0.26 14.13
N THR A 13 -14.20 -0.66 14.48
CA THR A 13 -12.82 -0.69 13.96
C THR A 13 -12.81 -0.84 12.44
N ILE A 14 -13.60 -1.76 11.88
CA ILE A 14 -13.70 -1.94 10.43
C ILE A 14 -14.19 -0.65 9.78
N ILE A 15 -15.26 -0.03 10.26
CA ILE A 15 -15.82 1.19 9.66
C ILE A 15 -14.80 2.35 9.69
N LEU A 16 -14.07 2.51 10.80
CA LEU A 16 -13.07 3.57 10.94
C LEU A 16 -11.83 3.33 10.07
N VAL A 17 -11.37 2.09 9.97
CA VAL A 17 -10.12 1.75 9.27
C VAL A 17 -10.35 1.50 7.78
N ALA A 18 -11.50 0.97 7.37
CA ALA A 18 -11.82 0.59 6.00
C ALA A 18 -11.56 1.70 4.95
N PRO A 19 -12.00 2.96 5.12
CA PRO A 19 -11.75 3.98 4.10
C PRO A 19 -10.25 4.26 3.92
N LEU A 20 -9.51 4.29 5.03
CA LEU A 20 -8.07 4.50 4.98
C LEU A 20 -7.35 3.27 4.39
N ALA A 21 -7.72 2.06 4.81
CA ALA A 21 -7.15 0.81 4.33
C ALA A 21 -7.41 0.58 2.83
N THR A 22 -8.61 0.94 2.35
CA THR A 22 -8.92 0.87 0.91
C THR A 22 -8.10 1.90 0.13
N ALA A 23 -8.05 3.16 0.56
CA ALA A 23 -7.22 4.18 -0.09
C ALA A 23 -5.74 3.78 -0.14
N MET A 24 -5.21 3.22 0.95
CA MET A 24 -3.83 2.75 1.05
C MET A 24 -3.59 1.42 0.29
N GLY A 25 -4.62 0.60 0.05
CA GLY A 25 -4.49 -0.66 -0.67
C GLY A 25 -4.55 -0.52 -2.20
N MET A 26 -5.20 0.52 -2.72
CA MET A 26 -5.45 0.72 -4.16
C MET A 26 -4.22 0.96 -5.07
N PRO A 27 -3.09 1.56 -4.62
CA PRO A 27 -1.95 1.82 -5.51
C PRO A 27 -1.39 0.56 -6.19
N PHE A 28 -1.35 -0.57 -5.48
CA PHE A 28 -0.80 -1.81 -6.03
C PHE A 28 -1.70 -2.41 -7.14
N PRO A 29 -3.02 -2.64 -6.94
CA PRO A 29 -3.92 -3.07 -8.01
C PRO A 29 -3.94 -2.14 -9.23
N ILE A 30 -3.88 -0.82 -9.01
CA ILE A 30 -3.85 0.17 -10.10
C ILE A 30 -2.55 0.03 -10.90
N GLY A 31 -1.40 -0.03 -10.22
CA GLY A 31 -0.11 -0.24 -10.87
C GLY A 31 -0.03 -1.57 -11.61
N LEU A 32 -0.59 -2.65 -11.03
CA LEU A 32 -0.61 -3.96 -11.65
C LEU A 32 -1.44 -3.99 -12.94
N ARG A 33 -2.58 -3.27 -12.99
CA ARG A 33 -3.35 -3.09 -14.22
C ARG A 33 -2.59 -2.32 -15.30
N ALA A 34 -1.76 -1.34 -14.90
CA ALA A 34 -0.93 -0.62 -15.85
C ALA A 34 0.18 -1.52 -16.45
N VAL A 35 0.80 -2.35 -15.60
CA VAL A 35 1.77 -3.37 -16.03
C VAL A 35 1.11 -4.41 -16.95
N ASP A 36 -0.09 -4.89 -16.64
CA ASP A 36 -0.82 -5.84 -17.49
C ASP A 36 -1.02 -5.30 -18.93
N ARG A 37 -1.36 -4.01 -19.06
CA ARG A 37 -1.55 -3.36 -20.37
C ARG A 37 -0.27 -3.17 -21.19
N THR A 38 0.90 -3.11 -20.55
CA THR A 38 2.16 -2.71 -21.21
C THR A 38 3.20 -3.84 -21.25
N ALA A 39 3.19 -4.72 -20.26
CA ALA A 39 4.16 -5.78 -20.07
C ALA A 39 3.58 -6.89 -19.16
N SER A 40 2.53 -7.58 -19.62
CA SER A 40 1.86 -8.65 -18.87
C SER A 40 2.79 -9.75 -18.36
N GLY A 41 3.92 -10.00 -19.04
CA GLY A 41 4.97 -10.92 -18.59
C GLY A 41 5.64 -10.53 -17.25
N LEU A 42 5.50 -9.28 -16.79
CA LEU A 42 6.02 -8.80 -15.52
C LEU A 42 5.04 -8.95 -14.35
N ILE A 43 3.81 -9.40 -14.57
CA ILE A 43 2.82 -9.62 -13.50
C ILE A 43 3.33 -10.57 -12.41
N PRO A 44 3.94 -11.74 -12.72
CA PRO A 44 4.49 -12.63 -11.69
C PRO A 44 5.61 -11.96 -10.89
N TRP A 45 6.42 -11.12 -11.53
CA TRP A 45 7.48 -10.35 -10.88
C TRP A 45 6.92 -9.31 -9.91
N ALA A 46 5.86 -8.59 -10.30
CA ALA A 46 5.20 -7.63 -9.41
C ALA A 46 4.66 -8.30 -8.13
N TRP A 47 4.10 -9.50 -8.26
CA TRP A 47 3.69 -10.31 -7.11
C TRP A 47 4.87 -10.81 -6.27
N ALA A 48 5.96 -11.26 -6.90
CA ALA A 48 7.17 -11.69 -6.21
C ALA A 48 7.78 -10.57 -5.36
N VAL A 49 7.86 -9.36 -5.91
CA VAL A 49 8.34 -8.16 -5.20
C VAL A 49 7.40 -7.81 -4.04
N ASN A 50 6.08 -7.84 -4.24
CA ASN A 50 5.11 -7.59 -3.19
C ASN A 50 5.23 -8.59 -2.01
N GLY A 51 5.42 -9.88 -2.33
CA GLY A 51 5.65 -10.91 -1.32
C GLY A 51 6.94 -10.67 -0.53
N CYS A 52 8.05 -10.38 -1.21
CA CYS A 52 9.33 -10.06 -0.56
C CYS A 52 9.23 -8.82 0.33
N ALA A 53 8.63 -7.73 -0.18
CA ALA A 53 8.43 -6.50 0.56
C ALA A 53 7.60 -6.71 1.85
N SER A 54 6.59 -7.59 1.81
CA SER A 54 5.77 -7.91 2.99
C SER A 54 6.58 -8.57 4.11
N VAL A 55 7.51 -9.48 3.76
CA VAL A 55 8.39 -10.14 4.74
C VAL A 55 9.41 -9.16 5.30
N VAL A 56 10.10 -8.42 4.41
CA VAL A 56 11.14 -7.46 4.80
C VAL A 56 10.57 -6.33 5.66
N SER A 57 9.40 -5.78 5.28
CA SER A 57 8.77 -4.67 6.00
C SER A 57 8.35 -5.05 7.42
N ALA A 58 7.91 -6.29 7.67
CA ALA A 58 7.54 -6.73 9.01
C ALA A 58 8.73 -6.64 9.99
N VAL A 59 9.91 -7.13 9.58
CA VAL A 59 11.12 -7.06 10.41
C VAL A 59 11.65 -5.62 10.49
N LEU A 60 11.68 -4.91 9.35
CA LEU A 60 12.18 -3.54 9.29
C LEU A 60 11.36 -2.57 10.15
N ALA A 61 10.03 -2.71 10.17
CA ALA A 61 9.15 -1.89 10.98
C ALA A 61 9.44 -2.07 12.48
N VAL A 62 9.66 -3.31 12.93
CA VAL A 62 10.03 -3.61 14.31
C VAL A 62 11.39 -3.01 14.67
N VAL A 63 12.40 -3.20 13.82
CA VAL A 63 13.75 -2.66 14.03
C VAL A 63 13.72 -1.13 14.11
N LEU A 64 13.01 -0.47 13.19
CA LEU A 64 12.83 0.99 13.18
C LEU A 64 12.10 1.47 14.44
N ALA A 65 11.02 0.79 14.84
CA ALA A 65 10.28 1.14 16.04
C ALA A 65 11.14 1.04 17.30
N MET A 66 12.00 0.02 17.40
CA MET A 66 12.88 -0.19 18.55
C MET A 66 14.02 0.83 18.63
N HIS A 67 14.62 1.21 17.50
CA HIS A 67 15.80 2.09 17.50
C HIS A 67 15.44 3.59 17.42
N PHE A 68 14.37 3.93 16.70
CA PHE A 68 14.01 5.32 16.39
C PHE A 68 12.60 5.70 16.85
N GLY A 69 11.86 4.75 17.45
CA GLY A 69 10.49 4.95 17.88
C GLY A 69 9.46 4.81 16.75
N PHE A 70 8.19 4.78 17.13
CA PHE A 70 7.08 4.57 16.19
C PHE A 70 6.92 5.73 15.18
N SER A 71 7.30 6.96 15.56
CA SER A 71 7.26 8.13 14.67
C SER A 71 8.10 7.92 13.40
N ALA A 72 9.25 7.25 13.50
CA ALA A 72 10.10 6.95 12.36
C ALA A 72 9.42 5.97 11.38
N VAL A 73 8.69 4.98 11.91
CA VAL A 73 7.92 4.02 11.10
C VAL A 73 6.81 4.74 10.34
N ILE A 74 6.06 5.63 11.02
CA ILE A 74 5.00 6.43 10.39
C ILE A 74 5.58 7.36 9.32
N LEU A 75 6.68 8.06 9.61
CA LEU A 75 7.32 8.94 8.62
C LEU A 75 7.77 8.14 7.38
N CYS A 76 8.38 6.97 7.59
CA CYS A 76 8.78 6.09 6.50
C CYS A 76 7.57 5.66 5.65
N ALA A 77 6.46 5.25 6.30
CA ALA A 77 5.22 4.90 5.62
C ALA A 77 4.68 6.08 4.79
N VAL A 78 4.63 7.29 5.35
CA VAL A 78 4.18 8.50 4.65
C VAL A 78 5.04 8.78 3.41
N ILE A 79 6.38 8.68 3.54
CA ILE A 79 7.30 8.89 2.41
C ILE A 79 7.05 7.85 1.31
N LEU A 80 6.96 6.57 1.66
CA LEU A 80 6.74 5.49 0.68
C LEU A 80 5.40 5.64 -0.05
N TYR A 81 4.33 5.96 0.69
CA TYR A 81 3.02 6.23 0.08
C TYR A 81 3.02 7.49 -0.78
N GLY A 82 3.73 8.55 -0.36
CA GLY A 82 3.91 9.77 -1.15
C GLY A 82 4.66 9.51 -2.47
N LEU A 83 5.71 8.69 -2.43
CA LEU A 83 6.45 8.27 -3.63
C LEU A 83 5.58 7.44 -4.58
N ALA A 84 4.76 6.53 -4.04
CA ALA A 84 3.82 5.75 -4.84
C ALA A 84 2.78 6.64 -5.53
N ALA A 85 2.23 7.62 -4.81
CA ALA A 85 1.30 8.60 -5.38
C ALA A 85 1.96 9.45 -6.48
N LEU A 86 3.20 9.91 -6.26
CA LEU A 86 3.96 10.67 -7.24
C LEU A 86 4.29 9.85 -8.50
N ALA A 87 4.65 8.57 -8.34
CA ALA A 87 4.89 7.66 -9.46
C ALA A 87 3.61 7.42 -10.27
N GLY A 88 2.47 7.19 -9.59
CA GLY A 88 1.17 7.08 -10.24
C GLY A 88 0.76 8.35 -10.99
N TRP A 89 0.94 9.52 -10.37
CA TRP A 89 0.68 10.83 -10.99
C TRP A 89 1.49 11.02 -12.27
N ARG A 90 2.80 10.74 -12.21
CA ARG A 90 3.67 10.79 -13.39
C ARG A 90 3.23 9.83 -14.49
N GLY A 91 2.83 8.61 -14.15
CA GLY A 91 2.34 7.62 -15.12
C GLY A 91 1.08 8.09 -15.87
N ILE A 92 0.16 8.76 -15.17
CA ILE A 92 -1.05 9.33 -15.77
C ILE A 92 -0.70 10.46 -16.76
N HIS A 93 0.23 11.35 -16.40
CA HIS A 93 0.61 12.48 -17.26
C HIS A 93 1.45 12.10 -18.48
N HIS A 94 2.33 11.10 -18.37
CA HIS A 94 3.12 10.62 -19.53
C HIS A 94 2.26 9.82 -20.54
N GLY A 95 1.14 9.25 -20.11
CA GLY A 95 0.16 8.63 -21.00
C GLY A 95 -0.66 9.62 -21.84
N ALA A 96 -0.71 10.90 -21.44
CA ALA A 96 -1.49 11.94 -22.12
C ALA A 96 -0.74 12.62 -23.28
N THR A 97 0.56 12.33 -23.46
CA THR A 97 1.40 12.93 -24.51
C THR A 97 1.79 11.96 -25.63
N ALA A 98 1.18 10.77 -25.69
CA ALA A 98 1.38 9.85 -26.81
C ALA A 98 0.58 10.35 -28.04
N PRO A 99 1.21 10.55 -29.21
CA PRO A 99 0.48 10.90 -30.43
C PRO A 99 -0.46 9.75 -30.87
N PRO A 100 -1.57 10.08 -31.56
CA PRO A 100 -2.58 9.11 -31.99
C PRO A 100 -2.06 8.08 -32.99
#